data_AF-A0AAD9QSH7-F1
#
_entry.id   AF-A0AAD9QSH7-F1
#
_cell.length_a   1.000
_cell.length_b   1.000
_cell.length_c   1.000
_cell.angle_alpha   90.00
_cell.angle_beta   90.00
_cell.angle_gamma   90.00
#
_symmetry.space_group_name_H-M   'P 1'
#
loop_
_entity.id
_entity.type
_entity.pdbx_description
1 polymer ?
#
loop_
_entity_poly.entity_id
_entity_poly.type
_entity_poly.pdbx_seq_one_letter_code
_entity_poly.pdbx_strand_id
1 'polypeptide(L)'
;MSASADSNDRQALYNSVLNSKDDESEHETTRSGDEDELLSELMKEYESDDTVGDSLKSAQLAKLVNKMFRCKFSEKNLKDRLERQERPANCEAAKPPKVNPGIWGRLREFTKKRDLQFYKIRQALIKGILPVARIADKLMTAKSANTEECEEMKKLGPEAMSPLTHASYEINMQRRLLLKPDIGREYSALCSSQLPFTDLLFGDDLQKHFKDIADQNKIGAKSTPAHKGTRPYAGKSRSHSCYNNYKQPKTWKGPSQRPWKHKGRGNRDNKAPRSSQ
;
A
#
# COMPACT_ATOMS: atom_id res chain seq x y z
N MET A 1 46.21 35.67 -40.04
CA MET A 1 44.87 35.16 -39.67
C MET A 1 45.11 33.95 -38.76
N SER A 2 45.53 34.16 -37.51
CA SER A 2 44.76 34.60 -36.32
C SER A 2 44.20 33.40 -35.55
N ALA A 3 45.06 32.78 -34.74
CA ALA A 3 44.69 31.84 -33.69
C ALA A 3 45.73 31.93 -32.56
N SER A 4 45.63 32.94 -31.68
CA SER A 4 46.46 32.98 -30.45
C SER A 4 46.04 34.02 -29.40
N ALA A 5 44.82 34.60 -29.45
CA ALA A 5 44.47 35.70 -28.54
C ALA A 5 43.65 35.30 -27.30
N ASP A 6 43.15 34.06 -27.19
CA ASP A 6 42.09 33.73 -26.21
C ASP A 6 42.54 32.89 -24.99
N SER A 7 43.85 32.61 -24.86
CA SER A 7 44.37 31.78 -23.76
C SER A 7 44.86 32.59 -22.55
N ASN A 8 45.19 33.86 -22.73
CA ASN A 8 45.75 34.69 -21.64
C ASN A 8 44.67 35.26 -20.71
N ASP A 9 43.44 35.48 -21.21
CA ASP A 9 42.35 36.06 -20.40
C ASP A 9 41.77 35.06 -19.38
N ARG A 10 41.75 33.77 -19.70
CA ARG A 10 41.24 32.74 -18.77
C ARG A 10 42.18 32.53 -17.58
N GLN A 11 43.49 32.63 -17.80
CA GLN A 11 44.48 32.49 -16.74
C GLN A 11 44.52 33.74 -15.84
N ALA A 12 44.31 34.93 -16.42
CA ALA A 12 44.18 36.18 -15.67
C ALA A 12 42.94 36.20 -14.78
N LEU A 13 41.80 35.69 -15.27
CA LEU A 13 40.58 35.48 -14.48
C LEU A 13 40.79 34.47 -13.35
N TYR A 14 41.48 33.36 -13.62
CA TYR A 14 41.74 32.33 -12.62
C TYR A 14 42.64 32.84 -11.48
N ASN A 15 43.66 33.63 -11.81
CA ASN A 15 44.57 34.21 -10.83
C ASN A 15 43.95 35.38 -10.05
N SER A 16 43.02 36.14 -10.66
CA SER A 16 42.23 37.18 -10.00
C SER A 16 41.32 36.62 -8.90
N VAL A 17 40.69 35.47 -9.17
CA VAL A 17 39.83 34.77 -8.21
C VAL A 17 40.64 34.13 -7.06
N LEU A 18 41.89 33.73 -7.30
CA LEU A 18 42.75 33.12 -6.29
C LEU A 18 43.50 34.12 -5.39
N ASN A 19 43.81 35.33 -5.89
CA ASN A 19 44.61 36.32 -5.15
C ASN A 19 43.80 37.43 -4.46
N SER A 20 42.47 37.32 -4.40
CA SER A 20 41.61 38.27 -3.68
C SER A 20 41.27 37.77 -2.26
N LYS A 21 42.32 37.57 -1.46
CA LYS A 21 42.36 37.48 0.02
C LYS A 21 43.80 37.90 0.37
N ASP A 22 44.11 38.98 1.08
CA ASP A 22 43.51 39.56 2.26
C ASP A 22 43.82 41.07 2.31
N ASP A 23 42.81 41.89 2.56
CA ASP A 23 42.99 43.16 3.28
C ASP A 23 41.92 43.18 4.36
N GLU A 24 42.36 43.04 5.61
CA GLU A 24 41.54 43.18 6.81
C GLU A 24 40.92 44.57 6.82
N SER A 25 39.60 44.64 6.64
CA SER A 25 38.80 45.73 7.20
C SER A 25 37.54 45.15 7.81
N GLU A 26 37.34 45.49 9.08
CA GLU A 26 36.23 45.11 9.93
C GLU A 26 34.89 45.43 9.25
N HIS A 27 34.14 44.39 8.92
CA HIS A 27 32.68 44.45 8.92
C HIS A 27 32.13 43.06 9.17
N GLU A 28 31.88 42.75 10.45
CA GLU A 28 30.93 41.71 10.85
C GLU A 28 29.66 41.92 10.01
N THR A 29 29.43 41.04 9.05
CA THR A 29 28.23 41.03 8.22
C THR A 29 27.72 39.60 8.17
N THR A 30 27.05 39.22 9.25
CA THR A 30 25.83 38.39 9.33
C THR A 30 25.33 37.74 8.03
N ARG A 31 26.08 36.84 7.40
CA ARG A 31 25.64 36.17 6.15
C ARG A 31 25.88 34.65 6.11
N SER A 32 26.61 34.09 7.07
CA SER A 32 26.88 32.64 7.11
C SER A 32 25.72 31.83 7.72
N GLY A 33 24.91 32.44 8.59
CA GLY A 33 23.77 31.74 9.22
C GLY A 33 22.70 31.32 8.23
N ASP A 34 22.39 32.17 7.26
CA ASP A 34 21.29 31.95 6.29
C ASP A 34 21.61 30.84 5.28
N GLU A 35 22.86 30.69 4.86
CA GLU A 35 23.27 29.65 3.91
C GLU A 35 23.34 28.26 4.57
N ASP A 36 23.84 28.20 5.81
CA ASP A 36 23.88 26.97 6.60
C ASP A 36 22.47 26.52 7.02
N GLU A 37 21.55 27.46 7.29
CA GLU A 37 20.13 27.18 7.54
C GLU A 37 19.42 26.64 6.29
N LEU A 38 19.66 27.25 5.12
CA LEU A 38 19.13 26.79 3.82
C LEU A 38 19.63 25.38 3.47
N LEU A 39 20.94 25.11 3.63
CA LEU A 39 21.51 23.79 3.38
C LEU A 39 21.00 22.74 4.39
N SER A 40 20.76 23.15 5.64
CA SER A 40 20.16 22.28 6.67
C SER A 40 18.69 21.95 6.37
N GLU A 41 17.91 22.91 5.85
CA GLU A 41 16.55 22.67 5.36
C GLU A 41 16.55 21.70 4.18
N LEU A 42 17.42 21.91 3.19
CA LEU A 42 17.59 21.00 2.05
C LEU A 42 18.06 19.60 2.46
N MET A 43 18.91 19.49 3.48
CA MET A 43 19.30 18.18 4.03
C MET A 43 18.12 17.48 4.72
N LYS A 44 17.30 18.22 5.49
CA LYS A 44 16.07 17.68 6.10
C LYS A 44 15.08 17.17 5.04
N GLU A 45 14.98 17.83 3.89
CA GLU A 45 14.16 17.33 2.77
C GLU A 45 14.62 15.96 2.24
N TYR A 46 15.89 15.60 2.44
CA TYR A 46 16.47 14.30 2.06
C TYR A 46 16.55 13.30 3.23
N GLU A 47 16.31 13.72 4.48
CA GLU A 47 16.35 12.87 5.68
C GLU A 47 14.98 12.22 5.98
N SER A 48 14.64 11.15 5.25
CA SER A 48 13.52 10.22 5.53
C SER A 48 12.09 10.79 5.65
N ASP A 49 11.11 10.08 5.08
CA ASP A 49 9.70 10.45 5.15
C ASP A 49 9.06 10.39 6.57
N ASP A 50 9.82 10.03 7.61
CA ASP A 50 9.32 9.85 8.98
C ASP A 50 9.88 10.91 9.93
N THR A 51 9.30 12.12 9.87
CA THR A 51 9.67 13.23 10.77
C THR A 51 9.16 12.96 12.18
N VAL A 52 10.05 12.96 13.17
CA VAL A 52 9.69 12.82 14.59
C VAL A 52 9.25 14.17 15.16
N GLY A 53 7.98 14.25 15.59
CA GLY A 53 7.43 15.45 16.24
C GLY A 53 7.67 15.50 17.77
N ASP A 54 7.08 16.52 18.40
CA ASP A 54 7.18 16.74 19.84
C ASP A 54 6.62 15.59 20.68
N SER A 55 7.18 15.42 21.87
CA SER A 55 6.71 14.40 22.83
C SER A 55 5.32 14.73 23.38
N LEU A 56 4.46 13.70 23.46
CA LEU A 56 3.16 13.84 24.14
C LEU A 56 3.37 14.19 25.63
N LYS A 57 2.72 15.27 26.09
CA LYS A 57 2.77 15.73 27.49
C LYS A 57 2.38 14.65 28.51
N SER A 58 1.47 13.72 28.14
CA SER A 58 1.06 12.61 28.99
C SER A 58 1.87 11.34 28.73
N ALA A 59 2.76 11.00 29.66
CA ALA A 59 3.57 9.77 29.58
C ALA A 59 2.72 8.48 29.59
N GLN A 60 1.58 8.48 30.28
CA GLN A 60 0.66 7.32 30.28
C GLN A 60 0.00 7.13 28.92
N LEU A 61 -0.39 8.23 28.26
CA LEU A 61 -0.95 8.18 26.91
C LEU A 61 0.09 7.64 25.91
N ALA A 62 1.33 8.14 25.98
CA ALA A 62 2.42 7.67 25.13
C ALA A 62 2.68 6.16 25.30
N LYS A 63 2.71 5.67 26.56
CA LYS A 63 2.84 4.24 26.85
C LYS A 63 1.68 3.42 26.27
N LEU A 64 0.45 3.93 26.39
CA LEU A 64 -0.73 3.27 25.84
C LEU A 64 -0.69 3.21 24.31
N VAL A 65 -0.39 4.31 23.63
CA VAL A 65 -0.28 4.39 22.16
C VAL A 65 0.75 3.38 21.63
N ASN A 66 1.94 3.36 22.24
CA ASN A 66 2.97 2.38 21.90
C ASN A 66 2.48 0.93 22.04
N LYS A 67 1.71 0.63 23.08
CA LYS A 67 1.11 -0.70 23.26
C LYS A 67 0.04 -1.01 22.20
N MET A 68 -0.78 -0.03 21.82
CA MET A 68 -1.83 -0.22 20.81
C MET A 68 -1.25 -0.59 19.44
N PHE A 69 -0.11 -0.03 19.05
CA PHE A 69 0.55 -0.38 17.79
C PHE A 69 1.23 -1.75 17.79
N ARG A 70 1.56 -2.31 18.97
CA ARG A 70 2.30 -3.57 19.11
C ARG A 70 1.45 -4.75 19.54
N CYS A 71 0.25 -4.51 20.08
CA CYS A 71 -0.58 -5.55 20.66
C CYS A 71 -1.99 -5.51 20.08
N LYS A 72 -2.52 -6.68 19.68
CA LYS A 72 -3.93 -6.81 19.31
C LYS A 72 -4.83 -6.80 20.54
N PHE A 73 -6.05 -6.33 20.36
CA PHE A 73 -7.13 -6.57 21.32
C PHE A 73 -7.46 -8.08 21.41
N SER A 74 -7.98 -8.51 22.57
CA SER A 74 -8.68 -9.79 22.65
C SER A 74 -9.97 -9.71 21.81
N GLU A 75 -10.43 -10.84 21.26
CA GLU A 75 -11.61 -10.87 20.39
C GLU A 75 -12.86 -10.30 21.07
N LYS A 76 -13.07 -10.66 22.34
CA LYS A 76 -14.18 -10.14 23.16
C LYS A 76 -14.12 -8.62 23.29
N ASN A 77 -12.95 -8.08 23.62
CA ASN A 77 -12.80 -6.64 23.83
C ASN A 77 -12.90 -5.85 22.51
N LEU A 78 -12.39 -6.41 21.42
CA LEU A 78 -12.53 -5.81 20.09
C LEU A 78 -14.01 -5.74 19.69
N LYS A 79 -14.74 -6.84 19.86
CA LYS A 79 -16.18 -6.90 19.53
C LYS A 79 -16.97 -5.83 20.30
N ASP A 80 -16.80 -5.77 21.63
CA ASP A 80 -17.44 -4.77 22.48
C ASP A 80 -17.08 -3.32 22.05
N ARG A 81 -15.79 -3.05 21.75
CA ARG A 81 -15.37 -1.74 21.24
C ARG A 81 -16.05 -1.36 19.94
N LEU A 82 -16.20 -2.29 18.99
CA LEU A 82 -16.85 -2.05 17.69
C LEU A 82 -18.37 -1.88 17.80
N GLU A 83 -19.01 -2.58 18.72
CA GLU A 83 -20.47 -2.49 18.95
C GLU A 83 -20.85 -1.12 19.53
N ARG A 84 -20.04 -0.58 20.46
CA ARG A 84 -20.24 0.77 21.04
C ARG A 84 -20.20 1.92 20.04
N GLN A 85 -19.54 1.74 18.88
CA GLN A 85 -19.41 2.81 17.89
C GLN A 85 -20.58 2.77 16.90
N GLU A 86 -21.69 3.35 17.31
CA GLU A 86 -22.88 3.50 16.47
C GLU A 86 -22.66 4.53 15.35
N ARG A 87 -23.14 4.22 14.15
CA ARG A 87 -23.06 5.11 12.99
C ARG A 87 -24.09 6.23 13.14
N PRO A 88 -23.69 7.52 13.08
CA PRO A 88 -24.63 8.63 13.05
C PRO A 88 -25.57 8.56 11.84
N ALA A 89 -26.81 9.02 12.01
CA ALA A 89 -27.85 8.91 10.99
C ALA A 89 -27.47 9.63 9.69
N ASN A 90 -26.90 10.83 9.79
CA ASN A 90 -26.43 11.66 8.67
C ASN A 90 -25.11 11.18 8.02
N CYS A 91 -24.48 10.12 8.53
CA CYS A 91 -23.27 9.52 7.96
C CYS A 91 -23.61 8.20 7.25
N GLU A 92 -24.42 8.25 6.19
CA GLU A 92 -24.91 7.06 5.49
C GLU A 92 -23.80 6.23 4.85
N ALA A 93 -22.80 6.89 4.26
CA ALA A 93 -21.66 6.26 3.60
C ALA A 93 -20.64 5.63 4.58
N ALA A 94 -20.76 5.86 5.88
CA ALA A 94 -19.86 5.32 6.90
C ALA A 94 -20.15 3.83 7.20
N LYS A 95 -20.19 3.01 6.14
CA LYS A 95 -20.37 1.56 6.18
C LYS A 95 -19.56 0.91 5.06
N PRO A 96 -19.03 -0.31 5.28
CA PRO A 96 -18.25 -0.99 4.25
C PRO A 96 -19.16 -1.56 3.14
N PRO A 97 -18.82 -1.36 1.86
CA PRO A 97 -19.58 -1.82 0.71
C PRO A 97 -19.43 -3.32 0.56
N LYS A 98 -20.52 -3.95 0.13
CA LYS A 98 -20.55 -5.37 -0.15
C LYS A 98 -20.15 -5.61 -1.59
N VAL A 99 -19.55 -6.76 -1.87
CA VAL A 99 -19.39 -7.20 -3.26
C VAL A 99 -20.77 -7.42 -3.85
N ASN A 100 -20.98 -6.95 -5.08
CA ASN A 100 -22.24 -7.09 -5.80
C ASN A 100 -22.65 -8.57 -5.87
N PRO A 101 -23.92 -8.94 -5.57
CA PRO A 101 -24.35 -10.34 -5.51
C PRO A 101 -24.01 -11.17 -6.76
N GLY A 102 -24.13 -10.57 -7.95
CA GLY A 102 -23.82 -11.23 -9.22
C GLY A 102 -22.34 -11.60 -9.38
N ILE A 103 -21.42 -10.79 -8.82
CA ILE A 103 -19.98 -11.11 -8.77
C ILE A 103 -19.73 -12.08 -7.61
N TRP A 104 -20.27 -11.79 -6.43
CA TRP A 104 -20.07 -12.58 -5.21
C TRP A 104 -20.39 -14.06 -5.40
N GLY A 105 -21.52 -14.37 -6.06
CA GLY A 105 -21.94 -15.74 -6.33
C GLY A 105 -20.95 -16.55 -7.19
N ARG A 106 -20.13 -15.87 -8.00
CA ARG A 106 -19.15 -16.49 -8.90
C ARG A 106 -17.74 -16.59 -8.31
N LEU A 107 -17.48 -15.92 -7.20
CA LEU A 107 -16.18 -15.94 -6.55
C LEU A 107 -15.86 -17.31 -5.95
N ARG A 108 -14.59 -17.70 -6.03
CA ARG A 108 -14.05 -18.87 -5.32
C ARG A 108 -14.09 -18.63 -3.81
N GLU A 109 -14.20 -19.71 -3.03
CA GLU A 109 -14.29 -19.62 -1.57
C GLU A 109 -13.07 -18.94 -0.94
N PHE A 110 -11.88 -19.22 -1.47
CA PHE A 110 -10.65 -18.53 -1.07
C PHE A 110 -10.74 -17.01 -1.29
N THR A 111 -11.21 -16.59 -2.47
CA THR A 111 -11.39 -15.17 -2.80
C THR A 111 -12.41 -14.51 -1.88
N LYS A 112 -13.55 -15.17 -1.60
CA LYS A 112 -14.56 -14.71 -0.64
C LYS A 112 -13.97 -14.51 0.75
N LYS A 113 -13.22 -15.50 1.26
CA LYS A 113 -12.59 -15.44 2.58
C LYS A 113 -11.61 -14.26 2.68
N ARG A 114 -10.79 -14.04 1.64
CA ARG A 114 -9.88 -12.89 1.56
C ARG A 114 -10.63 -11.56 1.53
N ASP A 115 -11.68 -11.43 0.71
CA ASP A 115 -12.50 -10.21 0.67
C ASP A 115 -13.16 -9.92 2.02
N LEU A 116 -13.68 -10.94 2.71
CA LEU A 116 -14.24 -10.80 4.06
C LEU A 116 -13.22 -10.31 5.09
N GLN A 117 -11.94 -10.66 4.94
CA GLN A 117 -10.89 -10.11 5.81
C GLN A 117 -10.73 -8.61 5.58
N PHE A 118 -10.63 -8.16 4.33
CA PHE A 118 -10.58 -6.72 4.03
C PHE A 118 -11.85 -5.98 4.45
N TYR A 119 -13.03 -6.60 4.29
CA TYR A 119 -14.29 -6.07 4.78
C TYR A 119 -14.25 -5.81 6.28
N LYS A 120 -13.75 -6.78 7.07
CA LYS A 120 -13.60 -6.65 8.53
C LYS A 120 -12.58 -5.58 8.91
N ILE A 121 -11.45 -5.48 8.19
CA ILE A 121 -10.45 -4.43 8.40
C ILE A 121 -11.07 -3.05 8.16
N ARG A 122 -11.77 -2.87 7.03
CA ARG A 122 -12.47 -1.61 6.73
C ARG A 122 -13.55 -1.30 7.77
N GLN A 123 -14.31 -2.31 8.20
CA GLN A 123 -15.33 -2.13 9.23
C GLN A 123 -14.70 -1.62 10.54
N ALA A 124 -13.59 -2.20 10.98
CA ALA A 124 -12.87 -1.74 12.17
C ALA A 124 -12.35 -0.31 12.01
N LEU A 125 -11.81 0.03 10.83
CA LEU A 125 -11.33 1.38 10.53
C LEU A 125 -12.47 2.42 10.57
N ILE A 126 -13.59 2.15 9.90
CA ILE A 126 -14.78 3.01 9.96
C ILE A 126 -15.24 3.20 11.40
N LYS A 127 -15.32 2.12 12.17
CA LYS A 127 -15.72 2.17 13.59
C LYS A 127 -14.72 2.97 14.44
N GLY A 128 -13.44 3.03 14.08
CA GLY A 128 -12.43 3.88 14.70
C GLY A 128 -12.55 5.37 14.32
N ILE A 129 -12.96 5.67 13.08
CA ILE A 129 -13.18 7.04 12.59
C ILE A 129 -14.37 7.71 13.29
N LEU A 130 -15.43 6.95 13.59
CA LEU A 130 -16.65 7.50 14.22
C LEU A 130 -16.41 8.25 15.54
N PRO A 131 -15.62 7.74 16.51
CA PRO A 131 -15.18 8.52 17.66
C PRO A 131 -14.51 9.85 17.32
N VAL A 132 -13.62 9.87 16.32
CA VAL A 132 -12.92 11.09 15.89
C VAL A 132 -13.92 12.11 15.35
N ALA A 133 -14.88 11.66 14.52
CA ALA A 133 -15.96 12.51 14.03
C ALA A 133 -16.81 13.09 15.17
N ARG A 134 -17.12 12.30 16.20
CA ARG A 134 -17.86 12.77 17.38
C ARG A 134 -17.07 13.77 18.24
N ILE A 135 -15.75 13.59 18.34
CA ILE A 135 -14.87 14.56 19.01
C ILE A 135 -14.89 15.88 18.23
N ALA A 136 -14.71 15.83 16.90
CA ALA A 136 -14.76 17.00 16.03
C ALA A 136 -16.11 17.72 16.14
N ASP A 137 -17.23 17.00 16.07
CA ASP A 137 -18.59 17.55 16.21
C ASP A 137 -18.79 18.29 17.54
N LYS A 138 -18.37 17.69 18.66
CA LYS A 138 -18.42 18.32 19.98
C LYS A 138 -17.56 19.59 20.07
N LEU A 139 -16.39 19.59 19.45
CA LEU A 139 -15.49 20.75 19.43
C LEU A 139 -16.05 21.89 18.56
N MET A 140 -16.64 21.57 17.41
CA MET A 140 -17.25 22.56 16.52
C MET A 140 -18.52 23.19 17.12
N THR A 141 -19.24 22.46 17.97
CA THR A 141 -20.48 22.94 18.60
C THR A 141 -20.28 23.54 20.00
N ALA A 142 -19.07 23.47 20.56
CA ALA A 142 -18.75 24.04 21.86
C ALA A 142 -18.84 25.58 21.82
N LYS A 143 -19.51 26.15 22.83
CA LYS A 143 -19.68 27.62 22.98
C LYS A 143 -18.52 28.30 23.72
N SER A 144 -17.33 27.69 23.73
CA SER A 144 -16.18 28.23 24.48
C SER A 144 -15.69 29.56 23.89
N ALA A 145 -15.07 30.38 24.74
CA ALA A 145 -14.30 31.53 24.26
C ALA A 145 -13.27 31.04 23.23
N ASN A 146 -13.22 31.68 22.07
CA ASN A 146 -12.33 31.31 20.96
C ASN A 146 -10.86 31.54 21.38
N THR A 147 -10.26 30.56 22.04
CA THR A 147 -8.82 30.50 22.29
C THR A 147 -8.12 29.83 21.11
N GLU A 148 -6.85 30.15 20.89
CA GLU A 148 -6.03 29.53 19.83
C GLU A 148 -6.01 27.99 19.97
N GLU A 149 -5.85 27.47 21.20
CA GLU A 149 -5.92 26.03 21.48
C GLU A 149 -7.27 25.40 21.09
N CYS A 150 -8.38 26.13 21.26
CA CYS A 150 -9.71 25.66 20.86
C CYS A 150 -9.83 25.55 19.34
N GLU A 151 -9.28 26.54 18.62
CA GLU A 151 -9.25 26.53 17.15
C GLU A 151 -8.32 25.44 16.61
N GLU A 152 -7.17 25.19 17.22
CA GLU A 152 -6.29 24.07 16.89
C GLU A 152 -7.00 22.72 17.07
N MET A 153 -7.67 22.52 18.21
CA MET A 153 -8.41 21.28 18.47
C MET A 153 -9.54 21.04 17.45
N LYS A 154 -10.23 22.11 17.01
CA LYS A 154 -11.26 22.01 15.96
C LYS A 154 -10.68 21.53 14.61
N LYS A 155 -9.41 21.84 14.30
CA LYS A 155 -8.73 21.40 13.07
C LYS A 155 -8.23 19.96 13.12
N LEU A 156 -7.70 19.52 14.27
CA LEU A 156 -7.13 18.18 14.44
C LEU A 156 -8.11 17.04 14.13
N GLY A 157 -9.40 17.22 14.43
CA GLY A 157 -10.43 16.22 14.14
C GLY A 157 -10.55 15.93 12.63
N PRO A 158 -10.92 16.93 11.81
CA PRO A 158 -10.92 16.82 10.35
C PRO A 158 -9.58 16.37 9.75
N GLU A 159 -8.46 16.91 10.23
CA GLU A 159 -7.11 16.56 9.75
C GLU A 159 -6.79 15.08 9.99
N ALA A 160 -7.16 14.51 11.14
CA ALA A 160 -7.02 13.09 11.41
C ALA A 160 -7.99 12.23 10.59
N MET A 161 -9.22 12.70 10.35
CA MET A 161 -10.21 11.96 9.57
C MET A 161 -9.84 11.82 8.09
N SER A 162 -9.19 12.83 7.49
CA SER A 162 -8.80 12.82 6.08
C SER A 162 -7.95 11.60 5.69
N PRO A 163 -6.75 11.34 6.27
CA PRO A 163 -5.94 10.18 5.93
C PRO A 163 -6.61 8.85 6.32
N LEU A 164 -7.38 8.81 7.41
CA LEU A 164 -8.11 7.59 7.82
C LEU A 164 -9.21 7.21 6.82
N THR A 165 -9.96 8.20 6.33
CA THR A 165 -11.00 7.99 5.31
C THR A 165 -10.38 7.68 3.94
N HIS A 166 -9.23 8.28 3.61
CA HIS A 166 -8.44 7.91 2.43
C HIS A 166 -7.96 6.46 2.51
N ALA A 167 -7.39 6.01 3.63
CA ALA A 167 -7.03 4.60 3.82
C ALA A 167 -8.25 3.66 3.69
N SER A 168 -9.42 4.10 4.19
CA SER A 168 -10.68 3.37 4.02
C SER A 168 -11.08 3.24 2.55
N TYR A 169 -10.87 4.28 1.74
CA TYR A 169 -11.07 4.27 0.28
C TYR A 169 -10.10 3.29 -0.39
N GLU A 170 -8.80 3.40 -0.11
CA GLU A 170 -7.74 2.57 -0.69
C GLU A 170 -7.95 1.07 -0.41
N ILE A 171 -8.43 0.70 0.78
CA ILE A 171 -8.78 -0.69 1.09
C ILE A 171 -9.82 -1.22 0.09
N ASN A 172 -10.79 -0.43 -0.36
CA ASN A 172 -11.76 -0.91 -1.35
C ASN A 172 -11.19 -0.99 -2.75
N MET A 173 -10.29 -0.06 -3.10
CA MET A 173 -9.56 -0.16 -4.36
C MET A 173 -8.76 -1.45 -4.39
N GLN A 174 -8.06 -1.78 -3.30
CA GLN A 174 -7.36 -3.06 -3.17
C GLN A 174 -8.31 -4.26 -3.26
N ARG A 175 -9.49 -4.19 -2.62
CA ARG A 175 -10.52 -5.23 -2.77
C ARG A 175 -10.92 -5.42 -4.24
N ARG A 176 -11.22 -4.35 -4.98
CA ARG A 176 -11.53 -4.42 -6.43
C ARG A 176 -10.40 -5.09 -7.21
N LEU A 177 -9.17 -4.64 -7.02
CA LEU A 177 -8.00 -5.16 -7.74
C LEU A 177 -7.76 -6.64 -7.45
N LEU A 178 -7.96 -7.08 -6.21
CA LEU A 178 -7.81 -8.48 -5.82
C LEU A 178 -8.93 -9.38 -6.37
N LEU A 179 -10.12 -8.83 -6.64
CA LEU A 179 -11.22 -9.55 -7.29
C LEU A 179 -11.08 -9.63 -8.81
N LYS A 180 -10.23 -8.78 -9.42
CA LYS A 180 -10.01 -8.69 -10.86
C LYS A 180 -9.79 -10.05 -11.57
N PRO A 181 -8.98 -11.00 -11.03
CA PRO A 181 -8.77 -12.29 -11.70
C PRO A 181 -10.03 -13.16 -11.79
N ASP A 182 -10.98 -13.01 -10.86
CA ASP A 182 -12.24 -13.76 -10.83
C ASP A 182 -13.34 -13.09 -11.69
N ILE A 183 -13.17 -11.82 -12.06
CA ILE A 183 -14.12 -11.05 -12.89
C ILE A 183 -13.91 -11.30 -14.39
N GLY A 184 -12.67 -11.60 -14.80
CA GLY A 184 -12.29 -11.78 -16.21
C GLY A 184 -11.54 -10.57 -16.78
N ARG A 185 -10.66 -10.83 -17.76
CA ARG A 185 -9.74 -9.81 -18.30
C ARG A 185 -10.49 -8.76 -19.12
N GLU A 186 -11.51 -9.20 -19.84
CA GLU A 186 -12.38 -8.40 -20.70
C GLU A 186 -13.22 -7.39 -19.91
N TYR A 187 -13.44 -7.62 -18.61
CA TYR A 187 -14.16 -6.72 -17.71
C TYR A 187 -13.23 -6.04 -16.70
N SER A 188 -11.92 -6.01 -16.98
CA SER A 188 -10.91 -5.43 -16.10
C SER A 188 -11.16 -3.95 -15.75
N ALA A 189 -11.83 -3.21 -16.63
CA ALA A 189 -12.27 -1.83 -16.42
C ALA A 189 -13.23 -1.67 -15.22
N LEU A 190 -13.98 -2.71 -14.82
CA LEU A 190 -14.81 -2.68 -13.61
C LEU A 190 -13.99 -2.47 -12.32
N CYS A 191 -12.70 -2.79 -12.36
CA CYS A 191 -11.82 -2.65 -11.20
C CYS A 191 -11.13 -1.28 -11.15
N SER A 192 -11.48 -0.37 -12.05
CA SER A 192 -10.85 0.94 -12.12
C SER A 192 -11.35 1.89 -11.02
N SER A 193 -10.62 2.98 -10.79
CA SER A 193 -10.97 4.01 -9.80
C SER A 193 -12.06 4.96 -10.29
N GLN A 194 -12.38 4.97 -11.59
CA GLN A 194 -13.40 5.84 -12.17
C GLN A 194 -14.82 5.46 -11.73
N LEU A 195 -15.03 4.22 -11.28
CA LEU A 195 -16.32 3.80 -10.72
C LEU A 195 -16.41 4.23 -9.25
N PRO A 196 -17.41 5.03 -8.85
CA PRO A 196 -17.57 5.41 -7.45
C PRO A 196 -17.91 4.19 -6.59
N PHE A 197 -17.61 4.26 -5.30
CA PHE A 197 -18.10 3.29 -4.32
C PHE A 197 -19.48 3.73 -3.82
N THR A 198 -20.45 2.81 -3.88
CA THR A 198 -21.77 2.98 -3.26
C THR A 198 -21.87 2.02 -2.07
N ASP A 199 -23.07 1.56 -1.72
CA ASP A 199 -23.27 0.41 -0.85
C ASP A 199 -22.71 -0.89 -1.46
N LEU A 200 -22.45 -0.88 -2.77
CA LEU A 200 -21.90 -1.96 -3.54
C LEU A 200 -20.50 -1.60 -4.07
N LEU A 201 -19.60 -2.59 -4.02
CA LEU A 201 -18.18 -2.39 -4.33
C LEU A 201 -17.96 -1.99 -5.79
N PHE A 202 -18.79 -2.46 -6.71
CA PHE A 202 -18.74 -2.16 -8.15
C PHE A 202 -19.86 -1.22 -8.60
N GLY A 203 -20.46 -0.46 -7.67
CA GLY A 203 -21.56 0.45 -7.95
C GLY A 203 -22.91 -0.26 -8.12
N ASP A 204 -23.97 0.53 -8.25
CA ASP A 204 -25.35 0.02 -8.30
C ASP A 204 -25.73 -0.49 -9.70
N ASP A 205 -25.21 0.17 -10.75
CA ASP A 205 -25.52 -0.09 -12.16
C ASP A 205 -24.62 -1.17 -12.79
N LEU A 206 -24.32 -2.25 -12.06
CA LEU A 206 -23.36 -3.25 -12.49
C LEU A 206 -23.64 -3.83 -13.89
N GLN A 207 -24.91 -4.13 -14.20
CA GLN A 207 -25.29 -4.68 -15.52
C GLN A 207 -25.05 -3.69 -16.66
N LYS A 208 -25.28 -2.40 -16.42
CA LYS A 208 -25.02 -1.34 -17.39
C LYS A 208 -23.51 -1.25 -17.66
N HIS A 209 -22.70 -1.22 -16.60
CA HIS A 209 -21.24 -1.22 -16.75
C HIS A 209 -20.71 -2.44 -17.52
N PHE A 210 -21.25 -3.64 -17.29
CA PHE A 210 -20.89 -4.82 -18.09
C PHE A 210 -21.21 -4.67 -19.58
N LYS A 211 -22.40 -4.12 -19.92
CA LYS A 211 -22.80 -3.86 -21.31
C LYS A 211 -21.91 -2.82 -21.97
N ASP A 212 -21.69 -1.70 -21.29
CA ASP A 212 -20.87 -0.59 -21.80
C ASP A 212 -19.43 -1.06 -22.08
N ILE A 213 -18.84 -1.85 -21.17
CA ILE A 213 -17.50 -2.43 -21.37
C ILE A 213 -17.50 -3.42 -22.53
N ALA A 214 -18.52 -4.27 -22.65
CA ALA A 214 -18.61 -5.20 -23.76
C ALA A 214 -18.71 -4.49 -25.12
N ASP A 215 -19.46 -3.39 -25.18
CA ASP A 215 -19.60 -2.59 -26.41
C ASP A 215 -18.32 -1.80 -26.72
N GLN A 216 -17.66 -1.24 -25.70
CA GLN A 216 -16.32 -0.65 -25.85
C GLN A 216 -15.30 -1.65 -26.39
N ASN A 217 -15.30 -2.88 -25.88
CA ASN A 217 -14.42 -3.95 -26.37
C ASN A 217 -14.71 -4.32 -27.83
N LYS A 218 -15.98 -4.33 -28.26
CA LYS A 218 -16.35 -4.57 -29.68
C LYS A 218 -15.85 -3.44 -30.59
N ILE A 219 -15.93 -2.19 -30.14
CA ILE A 219 -15.41 -1.04 -30.88
C ILE A 219 -13.88 -1.12 -30.94
N GLY A 220 -13.23 -1.36 -29.80
CA GLY A 220 -11.79 -1.52 -29.67
C GLY A 220 -11.23 -2.59 -30.62
N ALA A 221 -11.90 -3.74 -30.72
CA ALA A 221 -11.54 -4.81 -31.65
C ALA A 221 -11.66 -4.42 -33.13
N LYS A 222 -12.55 -3.47 -33.47
CA LYS A 222 -12.70 -2.92 -34.84
C LYS A 222 -11.71 -1.78 -35.11
N SER A 223 -11.32 -1.02 -34.09
CA SER A 223 -10.45 0.15 -34.21
C SER A 223 -8.96 -0.16 -34.08
N THR A 224 -8.59 -1.25 -33.41
CA THR A 224 -7.24 -1.80 -33.56
C THR A 224 -7.15 -2.34 -34.98
N PRO A 225 -6.24 -1.82 -35.83
CA PRO A 225 -5.92 -2.53 -37.07
C PRO A 225 -5.59 -3.94 -36.64
N ALA A 226 -6.21 -4.92 -37.30
CA ALA A 226 -5.71 -6.28 -37.20
C ALA A 226 -4.28 -6.23 -37.74
N HIS A 227 -3.31 -5.98 -36.87
CA HIS A 227 -1.97 -6.52 -37.05
C HIS A 227 -2.18 -8.02 -36.87
N LYS A 228 -2.81 -8.63 -37.89
CA LYS A 228 -2.46 -9.97 -38.34
C LYS A 228 -0.96 -9.86 -38.45
N GLY A 229 -0.26 -10.36 -37.43
CA GLY A 229 1.16 -10.54 -37.52
C GLY A 229 1.37 -11.25 -38.85
N THR A 230 1.95 -10.54 -39.81
CA THR A 230 2.81 -11.14 -40.80
C THR A 230 3.85 -11.89 -39.99
N ARG A 231 3.56 -13.14 -39.65
CA ARG A 231 4.58 -14.14 -39.41
C ARG A 231 5.18 -14.39 -40.78
N PRO A 232 6.42 -13.97 -41.07
CA PRO A 232 7.10 -14.48 -42.24
C PRO A 232 7.37 -15.95 -41.95
N TYR A 233 6.90 -16.79 -42.86
CA TYR A 233 7.20 -18.21 -42.91
C TYR A 233 8.71 -18.45 -43.05
N ALA A 234 9.20 -19.42 -42.27
CA ALA A 234 10.40 -20.24 -42.47
C ALA A 234 11.78 -19.56 -42.61
N GLY A 235 12.50 -19.49 -41.49
CA GLY A 235 13.96 -19.53 -41.43
C GLY A 235 14.41 -20.72 -40.56
N LYS A 236 15.07 -21.69 -41.18
CA LYS A 236 15.66 -22.88 -40.54
C LYS A 236 16.50 -22.52 -39.29
N SER A 237 16.17 -23.13 -38.16
CA SER A 237 17.21 -23.57 -37.22
C SER A 237 16.84 -24.96 -36.71
N ARG A 238 17.53 -25.96 -37.27
CA ARG A 238 17.54 -27.32 -36.76
C ARG A 238 18.19 -27.26 -35.38
N SER A 239 17.40 -27.28 -34.31
CA SER A 239 17.93 -27.62 -32.99
C SER A 239 18.22 -29.12 -33.00
N HIS A 240 19.42 -29.47 -33.48
CA HIS A 240 20.03 -30.75 -33.20
C HIS A 240 20.17 -30.85 -31.69
N SER A 241 19.48 -31.83 -31.11
CA SER A 241 20.01 -32.79 -30.14
C SER A 241 21.48 -32.51 -29.76
N CYS A 242 21.70 -31.67 -28.74
CA CYS A 242 23.00 -31.57 -28.09
C CYS A 242 23.09 -32.65 -27.00
N TYR A 243 23.38 -33.88 -27.44
CA TYR A 243 24.11 -34.83 -26.62
C TYR A 243 25.52 -34.24 -26.40
N ASN A 244 25.69 -33.50 -25.31
CA ASN A 244 27.03 -33.14 -24.84
C ASN A 244 27.66 -34.37 -24.19
N ASN A 245 28.39 -35.12 -25.02
CA ASN A 245 29.42 -36.05 -24.61
C ASN A 245 30.58 -35.28 -23.96
N TYR A 246 30.52 -35.06 -22.65
CA TYR A 246 31.73 -34.91 -21.86
C TYR A 246 32.14 -36.28 -21.33
N LYS A 247 33.22 -36.80 -21.90
CA LYS A 247 33.96 -37.95 -21.36
C LYS A 247 34.31 -37.64 -19.90
N GLN A 248 33.72 -38.39 -18.97
CA GLN A 248 34.16 -38.47 -17.58
C GLN A 248 34.60 -39.91 -17.30
N PRO A 249 35.71 -40.14 -16.57
CA PRO A 249 36.34 -41.45 -16.47
C PRO A 249 35.49 -42.44 -15.67
N LYS A 250 35.47 -43.69 -16.13
CA LYS A 250 34.91 -44.82 -15.39
C LYS A 250 35.80 -45.12 -14.19
N THR A 251 35.45 -44.58 -13.03
CA THR A 251 35.62 -45.18 -11.69
C THR A 251 35.23 -44.15 -10.65
N TRP A 252 34.06 -44.24 -10.02
CA TRP A 252 33.84 -43.81 -8.63
C TRP A 252 32.48 -44.37 -8.16
N LYS A 253 32.52 -45.20 -7.10
CA LYS A 253 31.37 -45.83 -6.44
C LYS A 253 30.88 -44.91 -5.31
N GLY A 254 29.57 -44.68 -5.20
CA GLY A 254 28.94 -44.01 -4.05
C GLY A 254 27.41 -44.00 -4.15
N PRO A 255 26.65 -44.20 -3.06
CA PRO A 255 25.41 -44.98 -3.11
C PRO A 255 24.12 -44.17 -3.40
N SER A 256 23.22 -44.80 -4.17
CA SER A 256 21.84 -44.35 -4.38
C SER A 256 20.99 -44.55 -3.13
N GLN A 257 20.35 -43.50 -2.63
CA GLN A 257 19.24 -43.60 -1.67
C GLN A 257 17.92 -43.32 -2.41
N ARG A 258 17.02 -44.30 -2.34
CA ARG A 258 15.71 -44.37 -3.02
C ARG A 258 14.64 -43.50 -2.33
N PRO A 259 13.53 -43.17 -3.01
CA PRO A 259 12.43 -42.40 -2.44
C PRO A 259 11.51 -43.28 -1.57
N TRP A 260 11.21 -42.82 -0.35
CA TRP A 260 10.35 -43.54 0.60
C TRP A 260 8.85 -43.29 0.35
N LYS A 261 8.13 -44.39 0.08
CA LYS A 261 6.66 -44.48 0.07
C LYS A 261 6.11 -44.64 1.48
N HIS A 262 4.95 -44.04 1.73
CA HIS A 262 4.08 -44.30 2.88
C HIS A 262 3.54 -45.75 2.91
N LYS A 263 3.54 -46.38 4.10
CA LYS A 263 2.46 -47.29 4.54
C LYS A 263 2.49 -47.45 6.06
N GLY A 264 1.34 -47.30 6.70
CA GLY A 264 1.20 -47.35 8.15
C GLY A 264 0.85 -48.73 8.74
N ARG A 265 0.50 -48.64 10.03
CA ARG A 265 -0.12 -49.62 10.97
C ARG A 265 0.83 -50.52 11.78
N GLY A 266 0.75 -50.28 13.10
CA GLY A 266 0.46 -51.30 14.11
C GLY A 266 1.66 -52.01 14.74
N ASN A 267 1.95 -51.74 16.01
CA ASN A 267 1.47 -52.57 17.12
C ASN A 267 2.10 -52.08 18.44
N ARG A 268 1.33 -52.02 19.53
CA ARG A 268 1.87 -52.12 20.88
C ARG A 268 0.80 -52.68 21.81
N ASP A 269 0.85 -54.00 21.95
CA ASP A 269 0.24 -54.75 23.03
C ASP A 269 0.83 -54.33 24.38
N ASN A 270 -0.02 -54.16 25.38
CA ASN A 270 0.29 -54.46 26.79
C ASN A 270 -1.01 -54.92 27.48
N LYS A 271 -1.07 -56.24 27.74
CA LYS A 271 -1.92 -56.93 28.74
C LYS A 271 -1.41 -56.56 30.14
N ALA A 272 -2.13 -56.53 31.27
CA ALA A 272 -3.41 -57.08 31.79
C ALA A 272 -3.67 -56.39 33.18
N PRO A 273 -4.62 -56.83 34.06
CA PRO A 273 -5.90 -57.53 33.91
C PRO A 273 -7.09 -56.75 34.52
N ARG A 274 -8.31 -57.25 34.26
CA ARG A 274 -9.57 -56.88 34.94
C ARG A 274 -9.68 -57.62 36.28
N SER A 275 -10.07 -56.91 37.34
CA SER A 275 -10.78 -57.48 38.50
C SER A 275 -12.29 -57.35 38.29
N SER A 276 -13.02 -58.40 38.67
CA SER A 276 -14.48 -58.42 38.77
C SER A 276 -14.84 -58.47 40.25
N GLN A 277 -15.51 -57.43 40.74
CA GLN A 277 -16.63 -57.43 41.67
C GLN A 277 -17.12 -56.00 41.86
#